data_AF-A0A9D7N3P9-F1
#
_entry.id   AF-A0A9D7N3P9-F1
#
_cell.length_a   1.000
_cell.length_b   1.000
_cell.length_c   1.000
_cell.angle_alpha   90.00
_cell.angle_beta   90.00
_cell.angle_gamma   90.00
#
_symmetry.space_group_name_H-M   'P 1'
#
loop_
_entity.id
_entity.type
_entity.pdbx_description
1 polymer ?
#
loop_
_entity_poly.entity_id
_entity_poly.type
_entity_poly.pdbx_seq_one_letter_code
_entity_poly.pdbx_strand_id
1 'polypeptide(L)'
;MTRAFPLLLATACSLAAAQEQAPIVSCGSILDAVSFDAPLRVFALRLERRASGSFADPTKAEIYEASRGAPQVDAAADGVFDLAIEEHAALVVCGYADLDGDGRWSPSASEPFGWCAAPDSLRWRHVTRTTPPVELVIRLRAPRCLPDRERRVENGALRWMHGLPVVQLRGDARQRGFAHGALLAAQIVDFLRFYVIEDRLGSAAAYAEFTSFLENHYAPPERYAQECIAVLEGMRSTGADLALEELGRSFELVDLYAINGYIETRATQSSCTQFAAWGARTRGTDVDYGMIAGRNMDGECDLRRVTVSHCVIFAMEPGEPDSKRYVSIMWPGFVGTLSGLNEDGFYAMENAGLTGPGPVVERMVPLAWTMREMLAYSSGSSTAEDVLALAEPYRNSGGGFCGPGGLVFCAQPYRSSGLPAFVIEGDRFGERVRHVGYAAPHLPHVLLASNHPRRYGVDAGTPELVFDKRPSFSSLWRYQAGAQKLQAWHRARRAIGTREMKELLQLVAQGTTEHAIVVRPNQLELEVALASMAAEPWDAPYRAWTRFAFDELFER
;
A
#
# COMPACT_ATOMS: atom_id res chain seq x y z
N MET A 1 14.65 27.48 -23.78
CA MET A 1 16.00 27.24 -24.35
C MET A 1 16.26 25.75 -24.26
N THR A 2 16.19 25.08 -25.40
CA THR A 2 16.37 23.65 -25.63
C THR A 2 17.81 23.23 -25.30
N ARG A 3 18.00 22.38 -24.28
CA ARG A 3 19.26 21.65 -24.09
C ARG A 3 19.08 20.23 -24.63
N ALA A 4 19.87 19.92 -25.64
CA ALA A 4 20.00 18.61 -26.25
C ALA A 4 20.63 17.62 -25.26
N PHE A 5 20.10 16.40 -25.23
CA PHE A 5 20.74 15.24 -24.60
C PHE A 5 22.11 14.99 -25.25
N PRO A 6 23.19 14.76 -24.48
CA PRO A 6 24.44 14.32 -25.07
C PRO A 6 24.29 12.85 -25.49
N LEU A 7 24.54 12.60 -26.78
CA LEU A 7 24.79 11.28 -27.34
C LEU A 7 26.02 10.69 -26.60
N LEU A 8 25.84 9.58 -25.89
CA LEU A 8 26.93 8.83 -25.27
C LEU A 8 27.88 8.29 -26.35
N LEU A 9 29.10 8.83 -26.38
CA LEU A 9 30.25 8.19 -27.00
C LEU A 9 30.67 7.04 -26.09
N ALA A 10 30.40 5.80 -26.52
CA ALA A 10 30.96 4.61 -25.92
C ALA A 10 32.48 4.67 -26.02
N THR A 11 33.16 5.02 -24.93
CA THR A 11 34.60 4.81 -24.79
C THR A 11 34.84 3.32 -24.64
N ALA A 12 35.28 2.69 -25.73
CA ALA A 12 35.73 1.31 -25.74
C ALA A 12 36.95 1.16 -24.81
N CYS A 13 36.77 0.46 -23.68
CA CYS A 13 37.88 0.00 -22.86
C CYS A 13 38.75 -0.96 -23.69
N SER A 14 40.02 -0.60 -23.90
CA SER A 14 40.99 -1.46 -24.57
C SER A 14 41.40 -2.59 -23.63
N LEU A 15 40.94 -3.82 -23.90
CA LEU A 15 41.36 -5.03 -23.22
C LEU A 15 42.73 -5.48 -23.76
N ALA A 16 43.78 -5.32 -22.95
CA ALA A 16 45.03 -6.04 -23.14
C ALA A 16 44.86 -7.49 -22.64
N ALA A 17 45.21 -8.46 -23.47
CA ALA A 17 45.23 -9.87 -23.10
C ALA A 17 46.29 -10.13 -22.01
N ALA A 18 45.87 -10.66 -20.86
CA ALA A 18 46.76 -11.15 -19.81
C ALA A 18 46.23 -12.45 -19.18
N GLN A 19 47.18 -13.23 -18.67
CA GLN A 19 47.18 -14.66 -18.32
C GLN A 19 46.21 -15.14 -17.23
N GLU A 20 46.14 -16.47 -17.12
CA GLU A 20 45.34 -17.31 -16.21
C GLU A 20 45.14 -16.77 -14.78
N GLN A 21 43.90 -16.94 -14.31
CA GLN A 21 43.38 -16.76 -12.94
C GLN A 21 43.23 -15.34 -12.36
N ALA A 22 43.24 -14.29 -13.18
CA ALA A 22 42.70 -13.00 -12.75
C ALA A 22 41.15 -13.06 -12.68
N PRO A 23 40.49 -12.48 -11.65
CA PRO A 23 39.04 -12.37 -11.64
C PRO A 23 38.57 -11.61 -12.89
N ILE A 24 37.58 -12.13 -13.61
CA ILE A 24 36.95 -11.37 -14.68
C ILE A 24 36.20 -10.23 -14.00
N VAL A 25 36.67 -9.01 -14.22
CA VAL A 25 36.06 -7.79 -13.70
C VAL A 25 34.98 -7.34 -14.69
N SER A 26 33.74 -7.28 -14.21
CA SER A 26 32.66 -6.61 -14.93
C SER A 26 32.72 -5.12 -14.59
N CYS A 27 32.90 -4.29 -15.62
CA CYS A 27 32.74 -2.84 -15.50
C CYS A 27 31.24 -2.52 -15.48
N GLY A 28 30.84 -1.66 -14.56
CA GLY A 28 29.49 -1.14 -14.46
C GLY A 28 29.47 0.38 -14.43
N SER A 29 28.29 0.94 -14.64
CA SER A 29 28.01 2.36 -14.48
C SER A 29 26.77 2.56 -13.63
N ILE A 30 26.86 3.53 -12.74
CA ILE A 30 25.70 4.11 -12.06
C ILE A 30 25.23 5.27 -12.93
N LEU A 31 24.03 5.14 -13.48
CA LEU A 31 23.36 6.22 -14.18
C LEU A 31 22.53 7.02 -13.18
N ASP A 32 22.82 8.30 -13.16
CA ASP A 32 22.15 9.25 -12.33
C ASP A 32 21.48 10.34 -13.15
N ALA A 33 20.26 10.70 -12.77
CA ALA A 33 19.60 11.87 -13.34
C ALA A 33 20.15 13.17 -12.73
N VAL A 34 20.77 13.10 -11.54
CA VAL A 34 21.23 14.26 -10.76
C VAL A 34 22.58 13.94 -10.11
N SER A 35 23.61 14.74 -10.32
CA SER A 35 24.88 14.56 -9.61
C SER A 35 24.67 14.74 -8.09
N PHE A 36 24.94 13.70 -7.31
CA PHE A 36 24.94 13.77 -5.85
C PHE A 36 26.33 14.16 -5.33
N ASP A 37 26.37 15.06 -4.35
CA ASP A 37 27.59 15.38 -3.60
C ASP A 37 27.79 14.36 -2.45
N ALA A 38 27.86 13.08 -2.82
CA ALA A 38 27.94 11.96 -1.87
C ALA A 38 28.67 10.76 -2.50
N PRO A 39 29.35 9.92 -1.69
CA PRO A 39 29.94 8.68 -2.18
C PRO A 39 28.89 7.76 -2.82
N LEU A 40 29.20 7.27 -4.00
CA LEU A 40 28.40 6.26 -4.69
C LEU A 40 28.93 4.87 -4.33
N ARG A 41 28.07 4.02 -3.78
CA ARG A 41 28.45 2.69 -3.29
C ARG A 41 27.67 1.61 -4.00
N VAL A 42 28.33 0.50 -4.27
CA VAL A 42 27.76 -0.70 -4.91
C VAL A 42 27.98 -1.91 -4.01
N PHE A 43 26.94 -2.71 -3.84
CA PHE A 43 27.03 -3.99 -3.16
C PHE A 43 26.38 -5.10 -3.99
N ALA A 44 26.86 -6.33 -3.79
CA ALA A 44 26.33 -7.49 -4.47
C ALA A 44 25.80 -8.51 -3.47
N LEU A 45 24.57 -8.97 -3.70
CA LEU A 45 23.97 -10.08 -2.95
C LEU A 45 24.13 -11.36 -3.76
N ARG A 46 24.70 -12.40 -3.13
CA ARG A 46 24.77 -13.74 -3.71
C ARG A 46 23.41 -14.43 -3.64
N LEU A 47 22.95 -14.95 -4.77
CA LEU A 47 21.67 -15.64 -4.87
C LEU A 47 21.77 -17.11 -4.49
N GLU A 48 20.76 -17.60 -3.79
CA GLU A 48 20.61 -19.02 -3.49
C GLU A 48 20.02 -19.76 -4.69
N ARG A 49 20.66 -20.89 -5.04
CA ARG A 49 20.16 -21.79 -6.07
C ARG A 49 19.10 -22.71 -5.48
N ARG A 50 17.89 -22.68 -6.05
CA ARG A 50 16.81 -23.59 -5.71
C ARG A 50 17.12 -25.01 -6.17
N ALA A 51 16.45 -26.00 -5.58
CA ALA A 51 16.53 -27.40 -6.01
C ALA A 51 16.16 -27.60 -7.49
N SER A 52 15.34 -26.71 -8.07
CA SER A 52 14.99 -26.66 -9.49
C SER A 52 16.13 -26.17 -10.40
N GLY A 53 17.25 -25.73 -9.84
CA GLY A 53 18.38 -25.15 -10.57
C GLY A 53 18.25 -23.65 -10.87
N SER A 54 17.08 -23.04 -10.68
CA SER A 54 16.85 -21.60 -10.79
C SER A 54 17.28 -20.84 -9.54
N PHE A 55 17.47 -19.52 -9.64
CA PHE A 55 17.74 -18.67 -8.48
C PHE A 55 16.44 -18.05 -7.95
N ALA A 56 16.36 -17.90 -6.62
CA ALA A 56 15.30 -17.12 -6.01
C ALA A 56 15.61 -15.62 -6.16
N ASP A 57 14.60 -14.81 -6.45
CA ASP A 57 14.73 -13.36 -6.27
C ASP A 57 14.91 -13.04 -4.80
N PRO A 58 15.72 -12.02 -4.47
CA PRO A 58 15.94 -11.62 -3.10
C PRO A 58 14.68 -11.02 -2.48
N THR A 59 14.48 -11.31 -1.21
CA THR A 59 13.50 -10.66 -0.35
C THR A 59 13.98 -9.25 0.02
N LYS A 60 13.02 -8.39 0.39
CA LYS A 60 13.32 -7.03 0.89
C LYS A 60 14.26 -7.08 2.11
N ALA A 61 14.08 -8.07 3.00
CA ALA A 61 14.93 -8.28 4.17
C ALA A 61 16.39 -8.60 3.79
N GLU A 62 16.61 -9.50 2.84
CA GLU A 62 17.96 -9.85 2.36
C GLU A 62 18.66 -8.64 1.73
N ILE A 63 17.94 -7.76 1.02
CA ILE A 63 18.51 -6.51 0.49
C ILE A 63 18.94 -5.58 1.62
N TYR A 64 18.09 -5.38 2.64
CA TYR A 64 18.44 -4.55 3.80
C TYR A 64 19.61 -5.14 4.60
N GLU A 65 19.75 -6.45 4.68
CA GLU A 65 20.88 -7.11 5.35
C GLU A 65 22.16 -6.95 4.53
N ALA A 66 22.06 -7.15 3.21
CA ALA A 66 23.19 -7.00 2.30
C ALA A 66 23.75 -5.57 2.26
N SER A 67 22.90 -4.55 2.31
CA SER A 67 23.37 -3.15 2.36
C SER A 67 24.21 -2.85 3.61
N ARG A 68 24.12 -3.67 4.66
CA ARG A 68 24.86 -3.52 5.92
C ARG A 68 26.07 -4.43 6.06
N GLY A 69 26.03 -5.61 5.44
CA GLY A 69 27.00 -6.68 5.68
C GLY A 69 27.77 -7.18 4.46
N ALA A 70 27.30 -6.90 3.24
CA ALA A 70 28.00 -7.33 2.04
C ALA A 70 29.24 -6.46 1.78
N PRO A 71 30.31 -7.03 1.18
CA PRO A 71 31.40 -6.23 0.64
C PRO A 71 30.87 -5.18 -0.33
N GLN A 72 31.34 -3.94 -0.16
CA GLN A 72 30.97 -2.81 -1.00
C GLN A 72 32.15 -2.34 -1.82
N VAL A 73 31.88 -1.82 -3.01
CA VAL A 73 32.85 -1.11 -3.86
C VAL A 73 32.39 0.32 -4.03
N ASP A 74 33.33 1.26 -3.94
CA ASP A 74 33.07 2.66 -4.25
C ASP A 74 33.10 2.85 -5.76
N ALA A 75 32.09 3.51 -6.31
CA ALA A 75 32.13 3.97 -7.68
C ALA A 75 32.98 5.25 -7.78
N ALA A 76 33.67 5.42 -8.91
CA ALA A 76 34.35 6.64 -9.25
C ALA A 76 33.37 7.82 -9.37
N ALA A 77 33.91 9.05 -9.41
CA ALA A 77 33.10 10.26 -9.48
C ALA A 77 32.21 10.36 -10.73
N ASP A 78 32.55 9.62 -11.79
CA ASP A 78 31.75 9.50 -13.02
C ASP A 78 30.74 8.33 -12.97
N GLY A 79 30.60 7.67 -11.82
CA GLY A 79 29.69 6.57 -11.57
C GLY A 79 30.22 5.20 -12.03
N VAL A 80 31.45 5.12 -12.54
CA VAL A 80 32.04 3.85 -13.00
C VAL A 80 32.50 3.01 -11.82
N PHE A 81 32.22 1.71 -11.84
CA PHE A 81 32.70 0.78 -10.82
C PHE A 81 33.14 -0.55 -11.42
N ASP A 82 34.04 -1.22 -10.72
CA ASP A 82 34.54 -2.55 -11.07
C ASP A 82 34.03 -3.58 -10.06
N LEU A 83 33.38 -4.63 -10.56
CA LEU A 83 32.88 -5.72 -9.73
C LEU A 83 33.47 -7.06 -10.18
N ALA A 84 34.18 -7.72 -9.27
CA ALA A 84 34.66 -9.08 -9.48
C ALA A 84 33.52 -10.08 -9.26
N ILE A 85 33.25 -10.93 -10.26
CA ILE A 85 32.22 -11.96 -10.19
C ILE A 85 32.89 -13.33 -10.16
N GLU A 86 32.70 -14.05 -9.05
CA GLU A 86 33.26 -15.40 -8.86
C GLU A 86 32.71 -16.41 -9.88
N GLU A 87 33.51 -17.45 -10.15
CA GLU A 87 33.06 -18.58 -10.97
C GLU A 87 31.87 -19.28 -10.33
N HIS A 88 30.82 -19.54 -11.12
CA HIS A 88 29.55 -20.15 -10.70
C HIS A 88 28.68 -19.33 -9.72
N ALA A 89 29.05 -18.09 -9.40
CA ALA A 89 28.18 -17.19 -8.64
C ALA A 89 27.05 -16.62 -9.52
N ALA A 90 25.89 -16.42 -8.91
CA ALA A 90 24.84 -15.55 -9.43
C ALA A 90 24.58 -14.47 -8.38
N LEU A 91 24.52 -13.23 -8.84
CA LEU A 91 24.43 -12.05 -7.99
C LEU A 91 23.23 -11.20 -8.39
N VAL A 92 22.72 -10.44 -7.42
CA VAL A 92 22.00 -9.19 -7.68
C VAL A 92 22.91 -8.05 -7.28
N VAL A 93 23.03 -7.05 -8.15
CA VAL A 93 23.93 -5.91 -7.95
C VAL A 93 23.08 -4.67 -7.71
N CYS A 94 23.32 -4.02 -6.58
CA CYS A 94 22.60 -2.85 -6.10
C CYS A 94 23.56 -1.70 -5.88
N GLY A 95 23.07 -0.47 -5.98
CA GLY A 95 23.85 0.72 -5.68
C GLY A 95 23.03 1.79 -5.00
N TYR A 96 23.71 2.69 -4.30
CA TYR A 96 23.11 3.83 -3.62
C TYR A 96 24.09 5.00 -3.48
N ALA A 97 23.53 6.19 -3.25
CA ALA A 97 24.30 7.36 -2.82
C ALA A 97 24.24 7.46 -1.30
N ASP A 98 25.40 7.41 -0.64
CA ASP A 98 25.59 7.43 0.82
C ASP A 98 25.51 8.87 1.34
N LEU A 99 24.29 9.37 1.52
CA LEU A 99 24.05 10.79 1.79
C LEU A 99 24.40 11.18 3.24
N ASP A 100 24.34 10.23 4.17
CA ASP A 100 24.65 10.47 5.59
C ASP A 100 26.06 9.97 6.01
N GLY A 101 26.75 9.25 5.12
CA GLY A 101 28.13 8.82 5.31
C GLY A 101 28.28 7.62 6.24
N ASP A 102 27.20 6.90 6.55
CA ASP A 102 27.24 5.73 7.44
C ASP A 102 27.65 4.43 6.71
N GLY A 103 27.72 4.49 5.38
CA GLY A 103 28.11 3.38 4.50
C GLY A 103 27.07 2.26 4.43
N ARG A 104 25.79 2.58 4.63
CA ARG A 104 24.67 1.64 4.59
C ARG A 104 23.46 2.30 3.97
N TRP A 105 22.88 1.65 2.95
CA TRP A 105 21.64 2.17 2.40
C TRP A 105 20.48 2.09 3.42
N SER A 106 19.78 3.21 3.61
CA SER A 106 18.55 3.27 4.40
C SER A 106 17.42 4.11 3.75
N PRO A 107 16.18 3.59 3.69
CA PRO A 107 15.04 4.39 3.23
C PRO A 107 14.70 5.57 4.17
N SER A 108 15.20 5.59 5.41
CA SER A 108 14.99 6.72 6.34
C SER A 108 15.74 7.98 5.95
N ALA A 109 16.88 7.85 5.29
CA ALA A 109 17.69 8.96 4.81
C ALA A 109 17.24 9.46 3.42
N SER A 110 16.23 8.81 2.83
CA SER A 110 15.76 9.07 1.44
C SER A 110 16.90 8.96 0.42
N GLU A 111 17.85 8.05 0.67
CA GLU A 111 18.99 7.85 -0.20
C GLU A 111 18.58 7.26 -1.55
N PRO A 112 19.05 7.86 -2.66
CA PRO A 112 18.91 7.29 -3.99
C PRO A 112 19.42 5.87 -4.02
N PHE A 113 18.56 4.95 -4.44
CA PHE A 113 18.84 3.51 -4.51
C PHE A 113 18.45 2.96 -5.87
N GLY A 114 19.15 1.92 -6.31
CA GLY A 114 18.87 1.25 -7.56
C GLY A 114 19.53 -0.13 -7.66
N TRP A 115 19.23 -0.82 -8.75
CA TRP A 115 19.82 -2.11 -9.06
C TRP A 115 20.00 -2.30 -10.56
N CYS A 116 20.80 -3.30 -10.91
CA CYS A 116 20.82 -3.82 -12.27
C CYS A 116 19.50 -4.52 -12.57
N ALA A 117 18.66 -3.88 -13.37
CA ALA A 117 17.38 -4.45 -13.80
C ALA A 117 17.55 -5.42 -14.99
N ALA A 118 16.69 -6.43 -15.07
CA ALA A 118 16.64 -7.30 -16.24
C ALA A 118 16.13 -6.52 -17.47
N PRO A 119 16.55 -6.87 -18.70
CA PRO A 119 16.03 -6.23 -19.91
C PRO A 119 14.50 -6.26 -19.94
N ASP A 120 13.88 -5.14 -20.32
CA ASP A 120 12.42 -4.95 -20.40
C ASP A 120 11.64 -5.18 -19.08
N SER A 121 12.35 -5.16 -17.96
CA SER A 121 11.80 -5.38 -16.63
C SER A 121 12.34 -4.35 -15.65
N LEU A 122 11.59 -4.11 -14.57
CA LEU A 122 12.09 -3.38 -13.40
C LEU A 122 12.55 -4.34 -12.30
N ARG A 123 12.47 -5.66 -12.52
CA ARG A 123 12.93 -6.69 -11.57
C ARG A 123 14.45 -6.90 -11.66
N TRP A 124 14.97 -7.56 -10.64
CA TRP A 124 16.37 -7.89 -10.46
C TRP A 124 16.95 -8.66 -11.66
N ARG A 125 18.09 -8.22 -12.18
CA ARG A 125 18.89 -9.03 -13.10
C ARG A 125 19.74 -10.00 -12.30
N HIS A 126 19.63 -11.29 -12.63
CA HIS A 126 20.57 -12.29 -12.11
C HIS A 126 21.86 -12.21 -12.92
N VAL A 127 22.91 -11.68 -12.32
CA VAL A 127 24.21 -11.45 -12.95
C VAL A 127 25.11 -12.65 -12.68
N THR A 128 25.63 -13.28 -13.74
CA THR A 128 26.61 -14.37 -13.66
C THR A 128 27.88 -14.00 -14.42
N ARG A 129 28.99 -14.69 -14.13
CA ARG A 129 30.24 -14.50 -14.85
C ARG A 129 30.09 -14.98 -16.31
N THR A 130 30.29 -14.09 -17.27
CA THR A 130 30.27 -14.40 -18.72
C THR A 130 31.52 -13.88 -19.44
N THR A 131 31.77 -14.40 -20.64
CA THR A 131 32.80 -13.91 -21.56
C THR A 131 32.16 -13.61 -22.91
N PRO A 132 32.11 -12.34 -23.38
CA PRO A 132 32.65 -11.14 -22.74
C PRO A 132 31.88 -10.74 -21.46
N PRO A 133 32.46 -9.87 -20.61
CA PRO A 133 31.81 -9.38 -19.40
C PRO A 133 30.48 -8.68 -19.72
N VAL A 134 29.52 -8.81 -18.83
CA VAL A 134 28.23 -8.11 -18.92
C VAL A 134 28.41 -6.66 -18.48
N GLU A 135 27.86 -5.73 -19.25
CA GLU A 135 27.68 -4.33 -18.82
C GLU A 135 26.62 -4.24 -17.72
N LEU A 136 27.00 -3.66 -16.59
CA LEU A 136 26.14 -3.46 -15.43
C LEU A 136 25.69 -2.00 -15.39
N VAL A 137 24.37 -1.78 -15.42
CA VAL A 137 23.79 -0.43 -15.34
C VAL A 137 22.87 -0.36 -14.13
N ILE A 138 23.15 0.56 -13.21
CA ILE A 138 22.34 0.82 -12.02
C ILE A 138 21.71 2.20 -12.16
N ARG A 139 20.40 2.33 -12.03
CA ARG A 139 19.71 3.63 -12.05
C ARG A 139 19.27 4.02 -10.65
N LEU A 140 19.87 5.08 -10.08
CA LEU A 140 19.50 5.54 -8.74
C LEU A 140 18.24 6.39 -8.76
N ARG A 141 17.35 6.10 -7.81
CA ARG A 141 16.08 6.82 -7.63
C ARG A 141 15.74 6.89 -6.15
N ALA A 142 15.28 8.06 -5.70
CA ALA A 142 14.76 8.27 -4.35
C ALA A 142 13.31 8.79 -4.42
N PRO A 143 12.42 8.39 -3.50
CA PRO A 143 11.14 9.04 -3.33
C PRO A 143 11.36 10.46 -2.78
N ARG A 144 10.54 11.42 -3.21
CA ARG A 144 10.60 12.79 -2.71
C ARG A 144 9.90 12.85 -1.36
N CYS A 145 10.58 13.39 -0.36
CA CYS A 145 10.00 13.59 0.96
C CYS A 145 8.71 14.41 0.89
N LEU A 146 7.75 14.07 1.73
CA LEU A 146 6.62 14.96 1.98
C LEU A 146 7.14 16.33 2.45
N PRO A 147 6.51 17.44 2.02
CA PRO A 147 6.87 18.77 2.50
C PRO A 147 6.84 18.84 4.03
N ASP A 148 7.95 19.26 4.63
CA ASP A 148 8.11 19.42 6.08
C ASP A 148 7.34 20.63 6.65
N ARG A 149 7.02 21.59 5.78
CA ARG A 149 6.23 22.78 6.10
C ARG A 149 4.80 22.65 5.65
N GLU A 150 3.93 23.28 6.42
CA GLU A 150 2.53 23.44 6.05
C GLU A 150 2.41 24.10 4.67
N ARG A 151 1.53 23.54 3.83
CA ARG A 151 1.16 24.12 2.53
C ARG A 151 -0.33 24.38 2.51
N ARG A 152 -0.73 25.50 1.93
CA ARG A 152 -2.14 25.86 1.75
C ARG A 152 -2.42 26.19 0.30
N VAL A 153 -3.58 25.76 -0.15
CA VAL A 153 -4.17 26.12 -1.43
C VAL A 153 -5.64 26.48 -1.18
N GLU A 154 -6.31 27.01 -2.20
CA GLU A 154 -7.76 27.12 -2.11
C GLU A 154 -8.36 25.73 -1.89
N ASN A 155 -9.28 25.60 -0.94
CA ASN A 155 -9.96 24.35 -0.62
C ASN A 155 -9.09 23.21 -0.07
N GLY A 156 -7.82 23.46 0.31
CA GLY A 156 -7.05 22.46 1.03
C GLY A 156 -5.78 22.93 1.72
N ALA A 157 -5.26 22.06 2.60
CA ALA A 157 -3.98 22.26 3.28
C ALA A 157 -3.29 20.92 3.56
N LEU A 158 -1.96 20.88 3.47
CA LEU A 158 -1.12 19.81 4.00
C LEU A 158 -0.48 20.32 5.29
N ARG A 159 -0.64 19.58 6.40
CA ARG A 159 -0.13 19.90 7.74
C ARG A 159 0.57 18.72 8.38
N TRP A 160 1.30 19.01 9.46
CA TRP A 160 1.83 17.99 10.36
C TRP A 160 1.12 18.10 11.71
N MET A 161 0.30 17.11 12.02
CA MET A 161 -0.44 17.03 13.29
C MET A 161 0.07 15.83 14.07
N HIS A 162 0.54 16.07 15.30
CA HIS A 162 1.15 15.05 16.16
C HIS A 162 2.25 14.23 15.46
N GLY A 163 2.98 14.86 14.53
CA GLY A 163 4.06 14.23 13.77
C GLY A 163 3.61 13.39 12.56
N LEU A 164 2.32 13.36 12.23
CA LEU A 164 1.80 12.71 11.02
C LEU A 164 1.28 13.73 9.99
N PRO A 165 1.41 13.43 8.68
CA PRO A 165 0.91 14.31 7.64
C PRO A 165 -0.62 14.21 7.52
N VAL A 166 -1.29 15.36 7.59
CA VAL A 166 -2.74 15.50 7.44
C VAL A 166 -3.03 16.39 6.24
N VAL A 167 -3.81 15.89 5.29
CA VAL A 167 -4.30 16.64 4.13
C VAL A 167 -5.77 16.95 4.31
N GLN A 168 -6.07 18.21 4.55
CA GLN A 168 -7.42 18.72 4.69
C GLN A 168 -7.93 19.15 3.31
N LEU A 169 -9.07 18.61 2.87
CA LEU A 169 -9.68 18.93 1.57
C LEU A 169 -11.16 19.25 1.76
N ARG A 170 -11.66 20.31 1.12
CA ARG A 170 -13.05 20.76 1.26
C ARG A 170 -13.68 21.18 -0.06
N GLY A 171 -15.00 21.34 -0.06
CA GLY A 171 -15.75 21.80 -1.23
C GLY A 171 -16.19 20.65 -2.13
N ASP A 172 -16.58 20.94 -3.36
CA ASP A 172 -17.02 19.93 -4.32
C ASP A 172 -15.88 19.03 -4.84
N ALA A 173 -16.23 17.98 -5.59
CA ALA A 173 -15.28 17.04 -6.20
C ALA A 173 -14.15 17.71 -6.99
N ARG A 174 -14.46 18.79 -7.74
CA ARG A 174 -13.45 19.49 -8.53
C ARG A 174 -12.51 20.30 -7.64
N GLN A 175 -13.05 21.00 -6.66
CA GLN A 175 -12.28 21.80 -5.69
C GLN A 175 -11.33 20.94 -4.87
N ARG A 176 -11.82 19.81 -4.32
CA ARG A 176 -10.99 18.86 -3.56
C ARG A 176 -9.93 18.20 -4.44
N GLY A 177 -10.31 17.75 -5.64
CA GLY A 177 -9.38 17.13 -6.58
C GLY A 177 -8.23 18.08 -6.93
N PHE A 178 -8.53 19.32 -7.31
CA PHE A 178 -7.50 20.33 -7.60
C PHE A 178 -6.58 20.57 -6.40
N ALA A 179 -7.14 20.75 -5.20
CA ALA A 179 -6.36 20.96 -3.99
C ALA A 179 -5.45 19.75 -3.67
N HIS A 180 -5.94 18.52 -3.80
CA HIS A 180 -5.16 17.30 -3.62
C HIS A 180 -3.96 17.28 -4.58
N GLY A 181 -4.20 17.46 -5.88
CA GLY A 181 -3.14 17.49 -6.87
C GLY A 181 -2.10 18.58 -6.62
N ALA A 182 -2.55 19.78 -6.26
CA ALA A 182 -1.67 20.92 -6.01
C ALA A 182 -0.80 20.75 -4.75
N LEU A 183 -1.30 20.05 -3.73
CA LEU A 183 -0.56 19.83 -2.48
C LEU A 183 0.46 18.70 -2.59
N LEU A 184 0.16 17.65 -3.37
CA LEU A 184 0.87 16.36 -3.33
C LEU A 184 1.43 15.89 -4.68
N ALA A 185 1.54 16.75 -5.71
CA ALA A 185 1.92 16.36 -7.07
C ALA A 185 3.12 15.41 -7.16
N ALA A 186 4.22 15.73 -6.47
CA ALA A 186 5.43 14.90 -6.44
C ALA A 186 5.16 13.53 -5.83
N GLN A 187 4.46 13.50 -4.70
CA GLN A 187 4.13 12.27 -3.98
C GLN A 187 3.17 11.37 -4.74
N ILE A 188 2.25 11.93 -5.55
CA ILE A 188 1.37 11.15 -6.43
C ILE A 188 2.18 10.38 -7.47
N VAL A 189 3.16 11.06 -8.10
CA VAL A 189 4.06 10.45 -9.07
C VAL A 189 4.93 9.37 -8.40
N ASP A 190 5.43 9.63 -7.19
CA ASP A 190 6.27 8.66 -6.47
C ASP A 190 5.50 7.41 -6.04
N PHE A 191 4.25 7.56 -5.60
CA PHE A 191 3.39 6.42 -5.29
C PHE A 191 3.14 5.54 -6.52
N LEU A 192 2.82 6.14 -7.67
CA LEU A 192 2.68 5.38 -8.91
C LEU A 192 3.99 4.67 -9.28
N ARG A 193 5.11 5.41 -9.32
CA ARG A 193 6.39 4.90 -9.79
C ARG A 193 6.89 3.75 -8.92
N PHE A 194 7.08 4.00 -7.63
CA PHE A 194 7.79 3.07 -6.76
C PHE A 194 6.91 1.93 -6.29
N TYR A 195 5.63 2.21 -6.00
CA TYR A 195 4.74 1.17 -5.52
C TYR A 195 3.99 0.48 -6.66
N VAL A 196 3.20 1.21 -7.45
CA VAL A 196 2.32 0.58 -8.46
C VAL A 196 3.12 -0.04 -9.62
N ILE A 197 4.03 0.71 -10.24
CA ILE A 197 4.78 0.23 -11.41
C ILE A 197 5.92 -0.70 -11.00
N GLU A 198 6.78 -0.27 -10.07
CA GLU A 198 8.02 -0.96 -9.75
C GLU A 198 7.83 -2.15 -8.78
N ASP A 199 7.22 -1.97 -7.61
CA ASP A 199 7.06 -3.05 -6.62
C ASP A 199 5.93 -4.01 -7.02
N ARG A 200 4.75 -3.48 -7.34
CA ARG A 200 3.53 -4.25 -7.56
C ARG A 200 3.51 -4.95 -8.92
N LEU A 201 3.72 -4.21 -10.01
CA LEU A 201 3.64 -4.77 -11.37
C LEU A 201 4.99 -5.28 -11.88
N GLY A 202 6.09 -4.60 -11.55
CA GLY A 202 7.45 -5.04 -11.84
C GLY A 202 7.95 -4.77 -13.26
N SER A 203 7.15 -4.17 -14.15
CA SER A 203 7.61 -3.73 -15.47
C SER A 203 6.67 -2.71 -16.11
N ALA A 204 7.21 -1.93 -17.06
CA ALA A 204 6.43 -1.02 -17.90
C ALA A 204 5.43 -1.77 -18.81
N ALA A 205 5.80 -2.96 -19.28
CA ALA A 205 4.92 -3.81 -20.09
C ALA A 205 3.69 -4.29 -19.30
N ALA A 206 3.90 -4.78 -18.07
CA ALA A 206 2.80 -5.17 -17.18
C ALA A 206 1.91 -3.97 -16.81
N TYR A 207 2.50 -2.78 -16.66
CA TYR A 207 1.75 -1.55 -16.49
C TYR A 207 0.89 -1.20 -17.71
N ALA A 208 1.43 -1.32 -18.93
CA ALA A 208 0.68 -1.07 -20.15
C ALA A 208 -0.48 -2.06 -20.34
N GLU A 209 -0.29 -3.34 -19.99
CA GLU A 209 -1.37 -4.34 -19.95
C GLU A 209 -2.44 -3.95 -18.93
N PHE A 210 -2.02 -3.47 -17.76
CA PHE A 210 -2.94 -3.02 -16.72
C PHE A 210 -3.73 -1.78 -17.16
N THR A 211 -3.10 -0.74 -17.68
CA THR A 211 -3.82 0.45 -18.17
C THR A 211 -4.76 0.11 -19.32
N SER A 212 -4.35 -0.78 -20.24
CA SER A 212 -5.23 -1.30 -21.29
C SER A 212 -6.45 -2.03 -20.70
N PHE A 213 -6.26 -2.82 -19.64
CA PHE A 213 -7.38 -3.45 -18.94
C PHE A 213 -8.33 -2.42 -18.32
N LEU A 214 -7.79 -1.37 -17.68
CA LEU A 214 -8.59 -0.29 -17.10
C LEU A 214 -9.43 0.41 -18.17
N GLU A 215 -8.82 0.78 -19.30
CA GLU A 215 -9.50 1.48 -20.39
C GLU A 215 -10.65 0.66 -21.01
N ASN A 216 -10.48 -0.66 -21.08
CA ASN A 216 -11.47 -1.54 -21.71
C ASN A 216 -12.60 -1.97 -20.77
N HIS A 217 -12.35 -2.08 -19.47
CA HIS A 217 -13.30 -2.72 -18.55
C HIS A 217 -13.81 -1.81 -17.41
N TYR A 218 -13.14 -0.69 -17.11
CA TYR A 218 -13.64 0.23 -16.10
C TYR A 218 -14.75 1.12 -16.66
N ALA A 219 -15.73 1.43 -15.79
CA ALA A 219 -16.71 2.47 -16.03
C ALA A 219 -16.63 3.49 -14.87
N PRO A 220 -15.65 4.42 -14.90
CA PRO A 220 -15.49 5.38 -13.83
C PRO A 220 -16.75 6.28 -13.73
N PRO A 221 -17.41 6.34 -12.56
CA PRO A 221 -18.56 7.24 -12.40
C PRO A 221 -18.13 8.69 -12.62
N GLU A 222 -19.01 9.49 -13.22
CA GLU A 222 -18.68 10.85 -13.70
C GLU A 222 -17.99 11.71 -12.64
N ARG A 223 -18.52 11.75 -11.41
CA ARG A 223 -17.93 12.55 -10.32
C ARG A 223 -16.51 12.13 -9.96
N TYR A 224 -16.18 10.83 -10.05
CA TYR A 224 -14.85 10.32 -9.75
C TYR A 224 -13.89 10.60 -10.90
N ALA A 225 -14.36 10.48 -12.14
CA ALA A 225 -13.59 10.92 -13.31
C ALA A 225 -13.27 12.42 -13.23
N GLN A 226 -14.26 13.25 -12.87
CA GLN A 226 -14.08 14.70 -12.67
C GLN A 226 -13.12 15.03 -11.53
N GLU A 227 -13.21 14.33 -10.39
CA GLU A 227 -12.26 14.50 -9.28
C GLU A 227 -10.83 14.12 -9.70
N CYS A 228 -10.63 13.00 -10.41
CA CYS A 228 -9.33 12.62 -10.96
C CYS A 228 -8.79 13.63 -11.99
N ILE A 229 -9.63 14.14 -12.88
CA ILE A 229 -9.25 15.20 -13.83
C ILE A 229 -8.77 16.43 -13.05
N ALA A 230 -9.50 16.83 -12.00
CA ALA A 230 -9.13 17.97 -11.17
C ALA A 230 -7.82 17.72 -10.40
N VAL A 231 -7.56 16.49 -9.93
CA VAL A 231 -6.24 16.11 -9.36
C VAL A 231 -5.14 16.36 -10.38
N LEU A 232 -5.30 15.90 -11.62
CA LEU A 232 -4.30 16.10 -12.67
C LEU A 232 -4.11 17.59 -13.01
N GLU A 233 -5.18 18.39 -13.04
CA GLU A 233 -5.12 19.85 -13.20
C GLU A 233 -4.34 20.51 -12.04
N GLY A 234 -4.63 20.10 -10.81
CA GLY A 234 -3.92 20.54 -9.61
C GLY A 234 -2.43 20.22 -9.69
N MET A 235 -2.07 19.00 -10.06
CA MET A 235 -0.69 18.56 -10.25
C MET A 235 0.05 19.45 -11.26
N ARG A 236 -0.56 19.68 -12.43
CA ARG A 236 0.01 20.51 -13.51
C ARG A 236 0.19 21.98 -13.10
N SER A 237 -0.66 22.49 -12.21
CA SER A 237 -0.57 23.88 -11.74
C SER A 237 0.69 24.18 -10.91
N THR A 238 1.32 23.15 -10.35
CA THR A 238 2.47 23.32 -9.44
C THR A 238 3.81 23.53 -10.15
N GLY A 239 3.91 23.18 -11.43
CA GLY A 239 5.19 23.08 -12.14
C GLY A 239 6.07 21.91 -11.69
N ALA A 240 5.54 20.97 -10.90
CA ALA A 240 6.25 19.76 -10.52
C ALA A 240 6.63 18.90 -11.74
N ASP A 241 7.73 18.16 -11.63
CA ASP A 241 8.09 17.17 -12.63
C ASP A 241 7.16 15.96 -12.57
N LEU A 242 6.41 15.78 -13.66
CA LEU A 242 5.45 14.71 -13.89
C LEU A 242 5.98 13.65 -14.87
N ALA A 243 7.27 13.67 -15.23
CA ALA A 243 7.85 12.69 -16.13
C ALA A 243 7.87 11.28 -15.49
N LEU A 244 7.49 10.27 -16.27
CA LEU A 244 7.59 8.85 -15.96
C LEU A 244 8.57 8.23 -16.96
N GLU A 245 9.87 8.29 -16.64
CA GLU A 245 10.94 7.84 -17.53
C GLU A 245 10.77 6.37 -17.95
N GLU A 246 10.37 5.51 -17.01
CA GLU A 246 10.08 4.10 -17.24
C GLU A 246 8.98 3.85 -18.27
N LEU A 247 8.12 4.84 -18.53
CA LEU A 247 7.04 4.79 -19.53
C LEU A 247 7.34 5.66 -20.77
N GLY A 248 8.41 6.45 -20.76
CA GLY A 248 8.74 7.39 -21.83
C GLY A 248 7.71 8.50 -22.05
N ARG A 249 6.86 8.79 -21.05
CA ARG A 249 5.81 9.83 -21.13
C ARG A 249 5.64 10.57 -19.81
N SER A 250 4.82 11.63 -19.83
CA SER A 250 4.37 12.30 -18.60
C SER A 250 3.20 11.57 -17.95
N PHE A 251 2.95 11.88 -16.68
CA PHE A 251 1.80 11.41 -15.92
C PHE A 251 0.47 11.90 -16.54
N GLU A 252 -0.50 11.00 -16.65
CA GLU A 252 -1.78 11.17 -17.33
C GLU A 252 -2.96 10.67 -16.49
N LEU A 253 -4.19 10.90 -16.95
CA LEU A 253 -5.40 10.56 -16.20
C LEU A 253 -5.51 9.06 -15.89
N VAL A 254 -5.10 8.21 -16.83
CA VAL A 254 -5.11 6.74 -16.65
C VAL A 254 -4.23 6.30 -15.47
N ASP A 255 -3.22 7.09 -15.11
CA ASP A 255 -2.35 6.79 -13.98
C ASP A 255 -3.07 7.00 -12.64
N LEU A 256 -4.01 7.95 -12.56
CA LEU A 256 -4.88 8.08 -11.38
C LEU A 256 -5.87 6.92 -11.28
N TYR A 257 -6.37 6.43 -12.41
CA TYR A 257 -7.19 5.22 -12.42
C TYR A 257 -6.37 3.99 -11.98
N ALA A 258 -5.10 3.91 -12.39
CA ALA A 258 -4.19 2.87 -11.94
C ALA A 258 -3.92 2.96 -10.43
N ILE A 259 -3.70 4.15 -9.87
CA ILE A 259 -3.54 4.34 -8.41
C ILE A 259 -4.81 3.90 -7.67
N ASN A 260 -5.99 4.30 -8.13
CA ASN A 260 -7.24 3.95 -7.45
C ASN A 260 -7.67 2.48 -7.70
N GLY A 261 -7.11 1.85 -8.73
CA GLY A 261 -7.49 0.54 -9.23
C GLY A 261 -6.43 -0.56 -9.08
N TYR A 262 -5.21 -0.28 -8.60
CA TYR A 262 -4.14 -1.30 -8.52
C TYR A 262 -4.58 -2.49 -7.67
N ILE A 263 -5.46 -2.24 -6.71
CA ILE A 263 -6.05 -3.24 -5.85
C ILE A 263 -6.82 -4.32 -6.63
N GLU A 264 -7.31 -3.97 -7.82
CA GLU A 264 -8.01 -4.88 -8.72
C GLU A 264 -7.08 -5.88 -9.42
N THR A 265 -5.75 -5.68 -9.40
CA THR A 265 -4.73 -6.57 -10.00
C THR A 265 -4.38 -7.79 -9.15
N ARG A 266 -5.15 -8.10 -8.09
CA ARG A 266 -4.70 -8.99 -7.02
C ARG A 266 -4.50 -10.45 -7.45
N ALA A 267 -3.22 -10.78 -7.65
CA ALA A 267 -2.59 -12.03 -7.22
C ALA A 267 -1.86 -11.81 -5.86
N THR A 268 -2.32 -12.56 -4.84
CA THR A 268 -1.55 -13.24 -3.76
C THR A 268 -0.88 -12.55 -2.55
N GLN A 269 -0.79 -11.22 -2.36
CA GLN A 269 0.07 -10.67 -1.27
C GLN A 269 -0.53 -9.71 -0.21
N SER A 270 -1.67 -9.04 -0.41
CA SER A 270 -2.27 -8.19 0.63
C SER A 270 -2.74 -9.01 1.84
N SER A 271 -2.43 -8.58 3.06
CA SER A 271 -2.60 -9.38 4.30
C SER A 271 -3.38 -8.69 5.44
N CYS A 272 -4.36 -7.84 5.16
CA CYS A 272 -5.11 -7.13 6.20
C CYS A 272 -5.79 -8.04 7.27
N THR A 273 -5.85 -7.57 8.52
CA THR A 273 -6.62 -8.20 9.62
C THR A 273 -7.41 -7.15 10.38
N GLN A 274 -8.66 -7.46 10.73
CA GLN A 274 -9.56 -6.54 11.43
C GLN A 274 -10.34 -7.20 12.55
N PHE A 275 -10.59 -6.45 13.62
CA PHE A 275 -11.40 -6.84 14.77
C PHE A 275 -12.39 -5.74 15.15
N ALA A 276 -13.54 -6.14 15.70
CA ALA A 276 -14.42 -5.25 16.44
C ALA A 276 -14.92 -5.92 17.71
N ALA A 277 -15.03 -5.18 18.81
CA ALA A 277 -15.59 -5.64 20.08
C ALA A 277 -16.51 -4.56 20.68
N TRP A 278 -17.60 -4.99 21.32
CA TRP A 278 -18.56 -4.08 21.94
C TRP A 278 -19.32 -4.73 23.11
N GLY A 279 -20.22 -3.97 23.73
CA GLY A 279 -21.15 -4.44 24.76
C GLY A 279 -20.46 -5.14 25.92
N ALA A 280 -20.94 -6.33 26.29
CA ALA A 280 -20.36 -7.07 27.41
C ALA A 280 -18.87 -7.43 27.24
N ARG A 281 -18.33 -7.37 26.01
CA ARG A 281 -16.92 -7.66 25.74
C ARG A 281 -16.01 -6.47 25.98
N THR A 282 -16.56 -5.26 26.11
CA THR A 282 -15.84 -4.01 26.38
C THR A 282 -16.24 -3.38 27.72
N ARG A 283 -17.01 -4.09 28.55
CA ARG A 283 -17.41 -3.62 29.89
C ARG A 283 -16.19 -3.37 30.77
N GLY A 284 -16.17 -2.21 31.43
CA GLY A 284 -15.13 -1.83 32.40
C GLY A 284 -13.78 -1.48 31.75
N THR A 285 -13.76 -1.23 30.44
CA THR A 285 -12.57 -0.74 29.72
C THR A 285 -12.71 0.76 29.43
N ASP A 286 -11.74 1.33 28.71
CA ASP A 286 -11.74 2.73 28.31
C ASP A 286 -12.88 3.13 27.35
N VAL A 287 -13.56 2.15 26.74
CA VAL A 287 -14.76 2.39 25.91
C VAL A 287 -16.07 1.95 26.56
N ASP A 288 -16.03 1.44 27.81
CA ASP A 288 -17.13 0.87 28.63
C ASP A 288 -18.45 0.59 27.90
N TYR A 289 -18.67 -0.68 27.52
CA TYR A 289 -19.77 -1.15 26.67
C TYR A 289 -19.79 -0.61 25.23
N GLY A 290 -19.15 0.50 24.92
CA GLY A 290 -19.03 1.06 23.58
C GLY A 290 -18.24 0.18 22.61
N MET A 291 -18.20 0.63 21.36
CA MET A 291 -17.49 -0.02 20.26
C MET A 291 -16.00 0.32 20.28
N ILE A 292 -15.16 -0.69 20.01
CA ILE A 292 -13.77 -0.51 19.59
C ILE A 292 -13.49 -1.40 18.38
N ALA A 293 -12.87 -0.84 17.35
CA ALA A 293 -12.44 -1.55 16.15
C ALA A 293 -10.96 -1.34 15.89
N GLY A 294 -10.29 -2.30 15.26
CA GLY A 294 -8.87 -2.19 14.92
C GLY A 294 -8.52 -2.92 13.64
N ARG A 295 -7.53 -2.38 12.90
CA ARG A 295 -7.04 -2.90 11.63
C ARG A 295 -5.52 -2.87 11.55
N ASN A 296 -4.97 -3.91 10.93
CA ASN A 296 -3.64 -3.89 10.31
C ASN A 296 -3.79 -3.86 8.79
N MET A 297 -3.00 -3.01 8.13
CA MET A 297 -2.79 -3.05 6.68
C MET A 297 -1.40 -3.61 6.38
N ASP A 298 -1.36 -4.72 5.64
CA ASP A 298 -0.16 -5.53 5.46
C ASP A 298 0.10 -5.83 3.98
N GLY A 299 1.39 -5.94 3.63
CA GLY A 299 1.84 -6.55 2.37
C GLY A 299 2.12 -5.57 1.23
N GLU A 300 1.98 -4.27 1.46
CA GLU A 300 2.20 -3.23 0.43
C GLU A 300 3.50 -2.43 0.66
N CYS A 301 4.24 -2.71 1.75
CA CYS A 301 5.51 -2.06 2.04
C CYS A 301 6.59 -2.36 0.98
N ASP A 302 6.74 -1.47 0.00
CA ASP A 302 7.78 -1.52 -1.03
C ASP A 302 9.18 -1.38 -0.44
N LEU A 303 10.20 -1.66 -1.26
CA LEU A 303 11.60 -1.60 -0.82
C LEU A 303 11.99 -0.19 -0.34
N ARG A 304 11.49 0.87 -0.97
CA ARG A 304 11.78 2.27 -0.58
C ARG A 304 10.81 2.79 0.49
N ARG A 305 9.86 1.97 0.95
CA ARG A 305 8.85 2.30 1.95
C ARG A 305 8.04 3.55 1.58
N VAL A 306 7.70 3.70 0.30
CA VAL A 306 6.77 4.74 -0.18
C VAL A 306 5.39 4.58 0.45
N THR A 307 4.91 3.36 0.67
CA THR A 307 3.61 3.17 1.36
C THR A 307 3.64 3.59 2.84
N VAL A 308 4.82 3.74 3.45
CA VAL A 308 4.98 4.25 4.82
C VAL A 308 5.23 5.76 4.80
N SER A 309 6.22 6.22 4.03
CA SER A 309 6.60 7.64 3.96
C SER A 309 5.53 8.54 3.33
N HIS A 310 4.66 7.97 2.48
CA HIS A 310 3.57 8.68 1.84
C HIS A 310 2.20 8.30 2.43
N CYS A 311 2.15 7.66 3.61
CA CYS A 311 0.88 7.44 4.30
C CYS A 311 0.35 8.79 4.82
N VAL A 312 -0.86 9.17 4.40
CA VAL A 312 -1.49 10.47 4.69
C VAL A 312 -2.86 10.26 5.32
N ILE A 313 -3.16 11.10 6.31
CA ILE A 313 -4.51 11.23 6.88
C ILE A 313 -5.25 12.31 6.09
N PHE A 314 -6.18 11.91 5.24
CA PHE A 314 -7.06 12.83 4.52
C PHE A 314 -8.27 13.19 5.39
N ALA A 315 -8.38 14.44 5.78
CA ALA A 315 -9.56 15.00 6.44
C ALA A 315 -10.45 15.66 5.38
N MET A 316 -11.55 15.01 5.03
CA MET A 316 -12.41 15.38 3.91
C MET A 316 -13.68 16.07 4.42
N GLU A 317 -13.93 17.29 3.93
CA GLU A 317 -15.18 18.06 4.13
C GLU A 317 -15.91 18.20 2.78
N PRO A 318 -16.68 17.19 2.36
CA PRO A 318 -17.33 17.21 1.06
C PRO A 318 -18.42 18.29 0.99
N GLY A 319 -18.53 18.97 -0.15
CA GLY A 319 -19.58 19.95 -0.43
C GLY A 319 -20.86 19.35 -1.04
N GLU A 320 -20.83 18.05 -1.38
CA GLU A 320 -21.98 17.33 -1.92
C GLU A 320 -23.08 17.19 -0.86
N PRO A 321 -24.38 17.34 -1.22
CA PRO A 321 -25.49 17.18 -0.28
C PRO A 321 -25.47 15.81 0.41
N ASP A 322 -25.86 15.78 1.68
CA ASP A 322 -25.97 14.57 2.52
C ASP A 322 -24.65 13.79 2.73
N SER A 323 -23.55 14.27 2.16
CA SER A 323 -22.22 13.71 2.35
C SER A 323 -21.66 14.17 3.69
N LYS A 324 -21.11 13.22 4.44
CA LYS A 324 -20.52 13.44 5.76
C LYS A 324 -19.07 13.84 5.65
N ARG A 325 -18.57 14.59 6.64
CA ARG A 325 -17.14 14.70 6.88
C ARG A 325 -16.59 13.30 7.17
N TYR A 326 -15.42 13.00 6.61
CA TYR A 326 -14.76 11.72 6.88
C TYR A 326 -13.25 11.86 6.87
N VAL A 327 -12.61 10.93 7.59
CA VAL A 327 -11.17 10.75 7.62
C VAL A 327 -10.84 9.50 6.83
N SER A 328 -9.84 9.59 5.96
CA SER A 328 -9.32 8.48 5.17
C SER A 328 -7.82 8.36 5.36
N ILE A 329 -7.31 7.18 5.69
CA ILE A 329 -5.87 6.94 5.86
C ILE A 329 -5.41 6.19 4.62
N MET A 330 -4.81 6.92 3.69
CA MET A 330 -4.54 6.49 2.32
C MET A 330 -3.24 7.13 1.79
N TRP A 331 -2.97 6.89 0.52
CA TRP A 331 -1.81 7.46 -0.18
C TRP A 331 -2.21 8.57 -1.16
N PRO A 332 -1.28 9.48 -1.48
CA PRO A 332 -1.43 10.47 -2.54
C PRO A 332 -1.96 9.89 -3.85
N GLY A 333 -2.95 10.57 -4.44
CA GLY A 333 -3.58 10.19 -5.71
C GLY A 333 -4.84 9.34 -5.55
N PHE A 334 -5.13 8.83 -4.35
CA PHE A 334 -6.42 8.20 -4.06
C PHE A 334 -7.53 9.24 -3.95
N VAL A 335 -8.55 9.09 -4.78
CA VAL A 335 -9.82 9.82 -4.64
C VAL A 335 -10.89 8.95 -3.94
N GLY A 336 -10.65 7.64 -3.83
CA GLY A 336 -11.41 6.72 -3.00
C GLY A 336 -10.86 6.56 -1.58
N THR A 337 -11.32 5.52 -0.88
CA THR A 337 -10.78 5.12 0.42
C THR A 337 -10.79 3.60 0.57
N LEU A 338 -9.83 3.06 1.32
CA LEU A 338 -9.82 1.67 1.80
C LEU A 338 -9.74 1.60 3.33
N SER A 339 -9.66 2.75 4.00
CA SER A 339 -9.63 2.88 5.45
C SER A 339 -10.20 4.21 5.89
N GLY A 340 -11.34 4.21 6.55
CA GLY A 340 -11.88 5.46 7.05
C GLY A 340 -12.90 5.36 8.16
N LEU A 341 -13.18 6.54 8.70
CA LEU A 341 -14.15 6.85 9.74
C LEU A 341 -14.88 8.13 9.35
N ASN A 342 -16.20 8.20 9.49
CA ASN A 342 -16.95 9.43 9.28
C ASN A 342 -17.38 10.11 10.60
N GLU A 343 -17.97 11.29 10.48
CA GLU A 343 -18.36 12.11 11.64
C GLU A 343 -19.48 11.52 12.51
N ASP A 344 -20.21 10.51 12.01
CA ASP A 344 -21.19 9.76 12.80
C ASP A 344 -20.56 8.54 13.51
N GLY A 345 -19.26 8.31 13.31
CA GLY A 345 -18.54 7.16 13.84
C GLY A 345 -18.67 5.90 13.00
N PHE A 346 -19.17 5.99 11.76
CA PHE A 346 -19.18 4.84 10.87
C PHE A 346 -17.77 4.55 10.35
N TYR A 347 -17.29 3.36 10.70
CA TYR A 347 -16.01 2.80 10.31
C TYR A 347 -16.23 1.88 9.11
N ALA A 348 -15.43 2.03 8.06
CA ALA A 348 -15.40 1.12 6.93
C ALA A 348 -13.96 0.95 6.45
N MET A 349 -13.47 -0.29 6.44
CA MET A 349 -12.13 -0.59 5.95
C MET A 349 -12.08 -1.93 5.19
N GLU A 350 -11.20 -1.98 4.20
CA GLU A 350 -11.09 -3.11 3.28
C GLU A 350 -10.05 -4.14 3.75
N ASN A 351 -10.40 -5.41 3.57
CA ASN A 351 -9.47 -6.51 3.48
C ASN A 351 -9.56 -7.15 2.08
N ALA A 352 -8.41 -7.41 1.50
CA ALA A 352 -8.33 -8.17 0.26
C ALA A 352 -9.08 -9.49 0.34
N GLY A 353 -9.94 -9.76 -0.64
CA GLY A 353 -10.70 -11.00 -0.72
C GLY A 353 -10.18 -11.97 -1.78
N LEU A 354 -10.88 -13.09 -1.88
CA LEU A 354 -10.77 -14.03 -2.99
C LEU A 354 -11.96 -13.83 -3.93
N THR A 355 -11.77 -14.18 -5.20
CA THR A 355 -12.83 -14.22 -6.20
C THR A 355 -13.02 -15.63 -6.74
N GLY A 356 -14.27 -15.96 -7.06
CA GLY A 356 -14.63 -17.17 -7.76
C GLY A 356 -14.02 -17.25 -9.17
N PRO A 357 -13.95 -18.45 -9.76
CA PRO A 357 -13.63 -18.58 -11.18
C PRO A 357 -14.70 -17.89 -12.03
N GLY A 358 -14.28 -17.30 -13.15
CA GLY A 358 -15.20 -16.69 -14.10
C GLY A 358 -14.51 -15.67 -14.99
N PRO A 359 -15.23 -15.13 -15.99
CA PRO A 359 -14.67 -14.16 -16.92
C PRO A 359 -14.35 -12.83 -16.23
N VAL A 360 -13.56 -12.01 -16.91
CA VAL A 360 -13.53 -10.57 -16.65
C VAL A 360 -14.93 -10.01 -16.96
N VAL A 361 -15.39 -9.07 -16.16
CA VAL A 361 -16.70 -8.42 -16.30
C VAL A 361 -16.52 -6.99 -16.74
N GLU A 362 -17.53 -6.43 -17.40
CA GLU A 362 -17.54 -5.04 -17.85
C GLU A 362 -18.08 -4.10 -16.78
N ARG A 363 -17.86 -2.80 -16.99
CA ARG A 363 -18.32 -1.72 -16.10
C ARG A 363 -17.81 -1.87 -14.67
N MET A 364 -16.56 -2.27 -14.50
CA MET A 364 -15.96 -2.34 -13.18
C MET A 364 -15.77 -0.94 -12.60
N VAL A 365 -16.09 -0.80 -11.32
CA VAL A 365 -15.80 0.37 -10.51
C VAL A 365 -14.83 -0.09 -9.41
N PRO A 366 -13.68 0.58 -9.21
CA PRO A 366 -12.78 0.30 -8.11
C PRO A 366 -13.49 0.21 -6.78
N LEU A 367 -13.16 -0.81 -5.98
CA LEU A 367 -13.72 -0.95 -4.65
C LEU A 367 -13.48 0.29 -3.78
N ALA A 368 -12.34 0.95 -3.93
CA ALA A 368 -12.01 2.16 -3.18
C ALA A 368 -13.02 3.31 -3.40
N TRP A 369 -13.63 3.40 -4.58
CA TRP A 369 -14.66 4.40 -4.88
C TRP A 369 -16.01 4.01 -4.30
N THR A 370 -16.42 2.76 -4.50
CA THR A 370 -17.67 2.25 -3.91
C THR A 370 -17.64 2.30 -2.37
N MET A 371 -16.49 1.99 -1.76
CA MET A 371 -16.32 2.07 -0.30
C MET A 371 -16.33 3.51 0.21
N ARG A 372 -15.87 4.48 -0.59
CA ARG A 372 -16.01 5.90 -0.25
C ARG A 372 -17.48 6.31 -0.17
N GLU A 373 -18.35 5.80 -1.03
CA GLU A 373 -19.80 6.04 -0.91
C GLU A 373 -20.37 5.47 0.37
N MET A 374 -20.02 4.21 0.67
CA MET A 374 -20.39 3.58 1.93
C MET A 374 -19.96 4.44 3.11
N LEU A 375 -18.74 4.98 3.10
CA LEU A 375 -18.23 5.79 4.19
C LEU A 375 -18.89 7.18 4.28
N ALA A 376 -19.03 7.88 3.15
CA ALA A 376 -19.47 9.27 3.12
C ALA A 376 -20.97 9.42 3.39
N TYR A 377 -21.79 8.41 3.10
CA TYR A 377 -23.25 8.50 3.22
C TYR A 377 -23.87 7.62 4.31
N SER A 378 -23.08 6.75 4.97
CA SER A 378 -23.60 5.93 6.08
C SER A 378 -23.71 6.72 7.38
N SER A 379 -24.75 6.45 8.16
CA SER A 379 -24.92 6.99 9.51
C SER A 379 -24.29 6.08 10.56
N GLY A 380 -24.20 6.55 11.80
CA GLY A 380 -23.79 5.76 12.97
C GLY A 380 -24.78 4.67 13.38
N SER A 381 -25.82 4.44 12.57
CA SER A 381 -26.86 3.43 12.76
C SER A 381 -27.23 2.67 11.49
N SER A 382 -26.47 2.82 10.40
CA SER A 382 -26.77 2.17 9.13
C SER A 382 -26.76 0.64 9.23
N THR A 383 -27.77 0.01 8.63
CA THR A 383 -27.82 -1.46 8.50
C THR A 383 -26.91 -1.91 7.36
N ALA A 384 -26.64 -3.23 7.26
CA ALA A 384 -25.85 -3.74 6.15
C ALA A 384 -26.55 -3.54 4.81
N GLU A 385 -27.89 -3.59 4.81
CA GLU A 385 -28.75 -3.32 3.67
C GLU A 385 -28.64 -1.85 3.22
N ASP A 386 -28.66 -0.89 4.16
CA ASP A 386 -28.48 0.54 3.85
C ASP A 386 -27.11 0.78 3.19
N VAL A 387 -26.05 0.16 3.73
CA VAL A 387 -24.69 0.29 3.20
C VAL A 387 -24.55 -0.35 1.82
N LEU A 388 -25.18 -1.51 1.59
CA LEU A 388 -25.20 -2.16 0.28
C LEU A 388 -25.99 -1.37 -0.76
N ALA A 389 -27.06 -0.68 -0.37
CA ALA A 389 -27.84 0.15 -1.27
C ALA A 389 -26.98 1.31 -1.86
N LEU A 390 -26.00 1.81 -1.09
CA LEU A 390 -25.04 2.81 -1.57
C LEU A 390 -24.10 2.26 -2.66
N ALA A 391 -23.87 0.94 -2.69
CA ALA A 391 -23.04 0.29 -3.69
C ALA A 391 -23.80 -0.07 -4.98
N GLU A 392 -25.12 -0.14 -4.92
CA GLU A 392 -25.99 -0.59 -6.02
C GLU A 392 -25.72 0.14 -7.35
N PRO A 393 -25.56 1.48 -7.39
CA PRO A 393 -25.30 2.20 -8.64
C PRO A 393 -23.94 1.86 -9.29
N TYR A 394 -23.03 1.23 -8.54
CA TYR A 394 -21.65 0.94 -8.93
C TYR A 394 -21.42 -0.54 -9.27
N ARG A 395 -22.49 -1.33 -9.39
CA ARG A 395 -22.38 -2.74 -9.75
C ARG A 395 -21.86 -2.91 -11.18
N ASN A 396 -20.93 -3.85 -11.32
CA ASN A 396 -20.41 -4.26 -12.62
C ASN A 396 -21.40 -5.17 -13.37
N SER A 397 -21.06 -5.60 -14.59
CA SER A 397 -21.95 -6.43 -15.42
C SER A 397 -22.19 -7.85 -14.88
N GLY A 398 -21.36 -8.33 -13.95
CA GLY A 398 -21.55 -9.58 -13.22
C GLY A 398 -22.44 -9.44 -11.98
N GLY A 399 -22.85 -8.22 -11.64
CA GLY A 399 -23.70 -7.93 -10.48
C GLY A 399 -22.94 -7.73 -9.18
N GLY A 400 -21.61 -7.84 -9.16
CA GLY A 400 -20.78 -7.56 -7.98
C GLY A 400 -20.39 -6.08 -7.84
N PHE A 401 -19.91 -5.69 -6.65
CA PHE A 401 -19.47 -4.31 -6.35
C PHE A 401 -17.93 -4.14 -6.34
N CYS A 402 -17.15 -5.21 -6.59
CA CYS A 402 -15.68 -5.16 -6.69
C CYS A 402 -15.15 -6.20 -7.70
N GLY A 403 -13.93 -6.05 -8.22
CA GLY A 403 -13.36 -6.94 -9.23
C GLY A 403 -12.69 -8.22 -8.68
N PRO A 404 -11.62 -8.16 -7.88
CA PRO A 404 -10.81 -9.33 -7.49
C PRO A 404 -11.30 -10.02 -6.21
N GLY A 405 -12.43 -9.57 -5.64
CA GLY A 405 -12.88 -9.98 -4.32
C GLY A 405 -12.40 -9.04 -3.21
N GLY A 406 -13.31 -8.68 -2.31
CA GLY A 406 -13.07 -7.74 -1.22
C GLY A 406 -13.97 -8.01 -0.02
N LEU A 407 -13.45 -7.70 1.17
CA LEU A 407 -14.19 -7.74 2.41
C LEU A 407 -14.23 -6.33 2.99
N VAL A 408 -15.41 -5.70 2.99
CA VAL A 408 -15.60 -4.40 3.66
C VAL A 408 -16.06 -4.67 5.09
N PHE A 409 -15.19 -4.39 6.05
CA PHE A 409 -15.52 -4.52 7.46
C PHE A 409 -16.11 -3.20 7.96
N CYS A 410 -17.35 -3.25 8.43
CA CYS A 410 -18.07 -2.10 8.94
C CYS A 410 -18.24 -2.20 10.45
N ALA A 411 -18.10 -1.08 11.14
CA ALA A 411 -18.42 -0.93 12.56
C ALA A 411 -19.01 0.45 12.83
N GLN A 412 -19.84 0.59 13.85
CA GLN A 412 -20.48 1.86 14.19
C GLN A 412 -20.66 2.00 15.71
N PRO A 413 -21.02 3.19 16.23
CA PRO A 413 -21.24 3.39 17.65
C PRO A 413 -22.25 2.39 18.22
N TYR A 414 -21.97 1.85 19.40
CA TYR A 414 -22.87 0.94 20.10
C TYR A 414 -23.35 1.55 21.42
N ARG A 415 -24.66 1.65 21.62
CA ARG A 415 -25.25 2.26 22.83
C ARG A 415 -26.02 1.26 23.71
N SER A 416 -26.83 0.37 23.13
CA SER A 416 -27.66 -0.53 23.92
C SER A 416 -28.12 -1.81 23.21
N SER A 417 -28.29 -1.80 21.89
CA SER A 417 -28.84 -2.92 21.14
C SER A 417 -28.41 -2.89 19.66
N GLY A 418 -28.68 -3.96 18.93
CA GLY A 418 -28.37 -4.09 17.51
C GLY A 418 -27.06 -4.83 17.20
N LEU A 419 -26.75 -4.92 15.90
CA LEU A 419 -25.54 -5.52 15.36
C LEU A 419 -24.66 -4.41 14.78
N PRO A 420 -23.87 -3.71 15.62
CA PRO A 420 -23.11 -2.52 15.22
C PRO A 420 -21.90 -2.83 14.35
N ALA A 421 -21.65 -4.10 14.02
CA ALA A 421 -20.54 -4.50 13.15
C ALA A 421 -20.95 -5.68 12.26
N PHE A 422 -20.48 -5.64 11.01
CA PHE A 422 -20.71 -6.65 9.99
C PHE A 422 -19.60 -6.60 8.94
N VAL A 423 -19.47 -7.66 8.13
CA VAL A 423 -18.54 -7.70 7.01
C VAL A 423 -19.32 -7.95 5.72
N ILE A 424 -19.16 -7.10 4.72
CA ILE A 424 -19.66 -7.36 3.38
C ILE A 424 -18.57 -8.13 2.64
N GLU A 425 -18.82 -9.40 2.34
CA GLU A 425 -17.90 -10.27 1.59
C GLU A 425 -18.41 -10.41 0.17
N GLY A 426 -17.65 -9.93 -0.81
CA GLY A 426 -18.09 -9.94 -2.21
C GLY A 426 -16.97 -10.07 -3.20
N ASP A 427 -17.34 -10.29 -4.46
CA ASP A 427 -16.47 -10.24 -5.63
C ASP A 427 -17.24 -9.68 -6.82
N ARG A 428 -16.78 -9.97 -8.04
CA ARG A 428 -17.39 -9.46 -9.27
C ARG A 428 -18.75 -10.05 -9.60
N PHE A 429 -19.17 -11.13 -8.92
CA PHE A 429 -20.43 -11.83 -9.19
C PHE A 429 -21.50 -11.62 -8.12
N GLY A 430 -21.15 -10.97 -7.01
CA GLY A 430 -22.09 -10.65 -5.94
C GLY A 430 -21.45 -10.69 -4.57
N GLU A 431 -22.29 -10.81 -3.54
CA GLU A 431 -21.87 -10.65 -2.15
C GLU A 431 -22.77 -11.35 -1.12
N ARG A 432 -22.25 -11.45 0.11
CA ARG A 432 -22.99 -11.80 1.32
C ARG A 432 -22.53 -10.95 2.50
N VAL A 433 -23.48 -10.55 3.33
CA VAL A 433 -23.19 -9.92 4.62
C VAL A 433 -22.89 -10.98 5.66
N ARG A 434 -21.84 -10.82 6.47
CA ARG A 434 -21.51 -11.66 7.62
C ARG A 434 -21.64 -10.88 8.91
N HIS A 435 -22.53 -11.32 9.78
CA HIS A 435 -22.64 -10.83 11.15
C HIS A 435 -21.90 -11.73 12.15
N VAL A 436 -21.90 -11.31 13.42
CA VAL A 436 -21.56 -12.17 14.57
C VAL A 436 -22.28 -13.51 14.51
N GLY A 437 -21.57 -14.57 14.89
CA GLY A 437 -22.14 -15.92 15.01
C GLY A 437 -22.14 -16.75 13.73
N TYR A 438 -22.03 -16.14 12.54
CA TYR A 438 -21.98 -16.87 11.27
C TYR A 438 -20.69 -17.68 11.07
N ALA A 439 -19.58 -17.23 11.65
CA ALA A 439 -18.29 -17.92 11.57
C ALA A 439 -17.54 -17.84 12.90
N ALA A 440 -16.55 -18.73 13.08
CA ALA A 440 -15.64 -18.71 14.22
C ALA A 440 -15.07 -17.29 14.43
N PRO A 441 -14.89 -16.80 15.67
CA PRO A 441 -14.88 -17.58 16.90
C PRO A 441 -16.25 -17.87 17.53
N HIS A 442 -17.39 -17.52 16.89
CA HIS A 442 -18.75 -17.69 17.42
C HIS A 442 -18.94 -17.10 18.82
N LEU A 443 -18.36 -15.92 19.06
CA LEU A 443 -18.47 -15.20 20.33
C LEU A 443 -19.46 -14.04 20.19
N PRO A 444 -20.31 -13.77 21.21
CA PRO A 444 -21.15 -12.60 21.20
C PRO A 444 -20.30 -11.33 21.31
N HIS A 445 -20.75 -10.27 20.63
CA HIS A 445 -20.14 -8.93 20.63
C HIS A 445 -18.65 -8.86 20.23
N VAL A 446 -18.20 -9.77 19.37
CA VAL A 446 -16.89 -9.68 18.69
C VAL A 446 -17.00 -10.12 17.24
N LEU A 447 -16.39 -9.38 16.33
CA LEU A 447 -16.25 -9.75 14.92
C LEU A 447 -14.79 -9.70 14.48
N LEU A 448 -14.41 -10.59 13.56
CA LEU A 448 -13.04 -10.75 13.03
C LEU A 448 -13.10 -10.97 11.53
N ALA A 449 -12.14 -10.42 10.79
CA ALA A 449 -11.86 -10.77 9.40
C ALA A 449 -10.36 -10.73 9.10
N SER A 450 -9.90 -11.67 8.27
CA SER A 450 -8.62 -11.58 7.56
C SER A 450 -8.91 -11.45 6.05
N ASN A 451 -8.18 -12.11 5.17
CA ASN A 451 -8.28 -11.94 3.71
C ASN A 451 -9.03 -13.06 3.01
N HIS A 452 -9.88 -13.80 3.73
CA HIS A 452 -10.70 -14.83 3.11
C HIS A 452 -12.14 -14.71 3.59
N PRO A 453 -13.10 -14.76 2.65
CA PRO A 453 -14.51 -14.87 2.99
C PRO A 453 -14.77 -16.04 3.94
N ARG A 454 -15.76 -15.88 4.82
CA ARG A 454 -16.23 -16.92 5.73
C ARG A 454 -17.69 -17.30 5.49
N ARG A 455 -18.38 -16.58 4.59
CA ARG A 455 -19.77 -16.80 4.19
C ARG A 455 -19.93 -16.77 2.68
N TYR A 456 -19.31 -15.84 1.97
CA TYR A 456 -19.39 -15.77 0.52
C TYR A 456 -18.40 -16.75 -0.15
N GLY A 457 -18.87 -17.56 -1.09
CA GLY A 457 -18.02 -18.57 -1.74
C GLY A 457 -17.57 -19.74 -0.86
N VAL A 458 -18.19 -19.93 0.32
CA VAL A 458 -17.85 -21.01 1.26
C VAL A 458 -18.94 -22.09 1.21
N ASP A 459 -18.53 -23.36 1.05
CA ASP A 459 -19.41 -24.52 1.18
C ASP A 459 -19.34 -25.08 2.61
N ALA A 460 -20.50 -25.43 3.17
CA ALA A 460 -20.60 -26.07 4.49
C ALA A 460 -19.94 -27.47 4.52
N GLY A 461 -19.86 -28.16 3.38
CA GLY A 461 -19.20 -29.47 3.25
C GLY A 461 -17.67 -29.39 3.25
N THR A 462 -17.09 -28.25 2.86
CA THR A 462 -15.65 -28.01 2.76
C THR A 462 -15.28 -26.61 3.30
N PRO A 463 -15.52 -26.34 4.59
CA PRO A 463 -15.40 -24.99 5.18
C PRO A 463 -13.96 -24.44 5.21
N GLU A 464 -12.97 -25.25 4.87
CA GLU A 464 -11.57 -24.85 4.67
C GLU A 464 -11.27 -24.26 3.28
N LEU A 465 -12.22 -24.36 2.36
CA LEU A 465 -12.13 -23.84 0.99
C LEU A 465 -13.01 -22.60 0.80
N VAL A 466 -12.56 -21.71 -0.08
CA VAL A 466 -13.33 -20.58 -0.58
C VAL A 466 -13.24 -20.61 -2.10
N PHE A 467 -14.37 -20.71 -2.79
CA PHE A 467 -14.44 -20.93 -4.23
C PHE A 467 -13.57 -22.11 -4.70
N ASP A 468 -13.64 -23.22 -3.97
CA ASP A 468 -12.83 -24.44 -4.18
C ASP A 468 -11.31 -24.24 -4.09
N LYS A 469 -10.87 -23.10 -3.56
CA LYS A 469 -9.45 -22.77 -3.35
C LYS A 469 -9.14 -22.69 -1.87
N ARG A 470 -7.97 -23.20 -1.48
CA ARG A 470 -7.46 -23.02 -0.13
C ARG A 470 -6.99 -21.56 0.03
N PRO A 471 -7.47 -20.83 1.04
CA PRO A 471 -6.94 -19.50 1.33
C PRO A 471 -5.44 -19.53 1.66
N SER A 472 -4.75 -18.40 1.51
CA SER A 472 -3.32 -18.31 1.79
C SER A 472 -3.02 -18.66 3.26
N PHE A 473 -1.85 -19.26 3.49
CA PHE A 473 -1.41 -19.59 4.85
C PHE A 473 -1.43 -18.37 5.78
N SER A 474 -0.94 -17.21 5.32
CA SER A 474 -0.97 -15.94 6.06
C SER A 474 -2.38 -15.59 6.53
N SER A 475 -3.36 -15.65 5.62
CA SER A 475 -4.76 -15.30 5.93
C SER A 475 -5.40 -16.28 6.93
N LEU A 476 -5.13 -17.58 6.79
CA LEU A 476 -5.62 -18.62 7.71
C LEU A 476 -4.99 -18.49 9.10
N TRP A 477 -3.67 -18.33 9.16
CA TRP A 477 -2.92 -18.23 10.41
C TRP A 477 -3.36 -17.03 11.24
N ARG A 478 -3.41 -15.83 10.63
CA ARG A 478 -3.84 -14.59 11.34
C ARG A 478 -5.26 -14.70 11.86
N TYR A 479 -6.18 -15.25 11.07
CA TYR A 479 -7.55 -15.50 11.52
C TYR A 479 -7.58 -16.47 12.70
N GLN A 480 -6.88 -17.59 12.61
CA GLN A 480 -6.87 -18.62 13.63
C GLN A 480 -6.24 -18.11 14.94
N ALA A 481 -5.11 -17.41 14.86
CA ALA A 481 -4.44 -16.82 16.02
C ALA A 481 -5.33 -15.79 16.72
N GLY A 482 -5.93 -14.87 15.96
CA GLY A 482 -6.89 -13.89 16.48
C GLY A 482 -8.11 -14.55 17.12
N ALA A 483 -8.74 -15.51 16.45
CA ALA A 483 -9.90 -16.23 16.94
C ALA A 483 -9.60 -16.99 18.25
N GLN A 484 -8.46 -17.68 18.33
CA GLN A 484 -8.04 -18.40 19.53
C GLN A 484 -7.78 -17.45 20.71
N LYS A 485 -7.13 -16.31 20.47
CA LYS A 485 -6.89 -15.29 21.51
C LYS A 485 -8.20 -14.74 22.06
N LEU A 486 -9.15 -14.42 21.18
CA LEU A 486 -10.49 -13.96 21.55
C LEU A 486 -11.24 -15.01 22.38
N GLN A 487 -11.19 -16.29 21.98
CA GLN A 487 -11.80 -17.38 22.75
C GLN A 487 -11.14 -17.57 24.12
N ALA A 488 -9.82 -17.47 24.21
CA ALA A 488 -9.09 -17.54 25.48
C ALA A 488 -9.51 -16.42 26.43
N TRP A 489 -9.58 -15.18 25.94
CA TRP A 489 -10.06 -14.04 26.72
C TRP A 489 -11.54 -14.14 27.09
N HIS A 490 -12.36 -14.72 26.23
CA HIS A 490 -13.75 -14.98 26.57
C HIS A 490 -13.87 -15.94 27.76
N ARG A 491 -13.16 -17.08 27.74
CA ARG A 491 -13.13 -18.04 28.86
C ARG A 491 -12.58 -17.41 30.15
N ALA A 492 -11.56 -16.57 30.03
CA ALA A 492 -10.96 -15.86 31.15
C ALA A 492 -11.76 -14.64 31.62
N ARG A 493 -12.93 -14.34 31.01
CA ARG A 493 -13.74 -13.13 31.28
C ARG A 493 -12.93 -11.82 31.16
N ARG A 494 -11.91 -11.79 30.29
CA ARG A 494 -11.15 -10.58 29.98
C ARG A 494 -11.94 -9.74 28.98
N ALA A 495 -12.19 -8.48 29.33
CA ALA A 495 -12.74 -7.47 28.45
C ALA A 495 -11.66 -6.92 27.51
N ILE A 496 -12.08 -6.31 26.41
CA ILE A 496 -11.25 -5.82 25.32
C ILE A 496 -11.32 -4.29 25.33
N GLY A 497 -10.29 -3.63 25.84
CA GLY A 497 -10.09 -2.19 25.69
C GLY A 497 -9.04 -1.89 24.63
N THR A 498 -8.57 -0.66 24.60
CA THR A 498 -7.50 -0.24 23.69
C THR A 498 -6.25 -1.11 23.79
N ARG A 499 -5.81 -1.42 25.02
CA ARG A 499 -4.60 -2.22 25.23
C ARG A 499 -4.74 -3.61 24.61
N GLU A 500 -5.88 -4.26 24.85
CA GLU A 500 -6.19 -5.58 24.30
C GLU A 500 -6.37 -5.55 22.78
N MET A 501 -6.96 -4.50 22.22
CA MET A 501 -7.08 -4.34 20.78
C MET A 501 -5.68 -4.26 20.13
N LYS A 502 -4.78 -3.45 20.70
CA LYS A 502 -3.38 -3.39 20.22
C LYS A 502 -2.64 -4.72 20.38
N GLU A 503 -2.87 -5.45 21.48
CA GLU A 503 -2.31 -6.79 21.68
C GLU A 503 -2.82 -7.78 20.61
N LEU A 504 -4.08 -7.68 20.18
CA LEU A 504 -4.61 -8.48 19.06
C LEU A 504 -3.93 -8.12 17.74
N LEU A 505 -3.79 -6.82 17.45
CA LEU A 505 -3.14 -6.34 16.22
C LEU A 505 -1.66 -6.73 16.17
N GLN A 506 -0.95 -6.71 17.30
CA GLN A 506 0.42 -7.20 17.42
C GLN A 506 0.51 -8.71 17.16
N LEU A 507 -0.41 -9.50 17.71
CA LEU A 507 -0.45 -10.95 17.55
C LEU A 507 -0.61 -11.38 16.07
N VAL A 508 -1.38 -10.62 15.29
CA VAL A 508 -1.68 -10.94 13.89
C VAL A 508 -0.89 -10.11 12.89
N ALA A 509 0.14 -9.39 13.34
CA ALA A 509 1.03 -8.66 12.45
C ALA A 509 1.73 -9.62 11.48
N GLN A 510 1.82 -9.24 10.20
CA GLN A 510 2.33 -10.13 9.15
C GLN A 510 3.85 -10.10 8.99
N GLY A 511 4.54 -9.04 9.45
CA GLY A 511 5.96 -8.78 9.21
C GLY A 511 6.21 -7.63 8.22
N THR A 512 5.16 -7.17 7.52
CA THR A 512 5.17 -6.01 6.61
C THR A 512 3.95 -5.10 6.81
N THR A 513 3.47 -5.00 8.05
CA THR A 513 2.35 -4.15 8.46
C THR A 513 2.79 -2.69 8.38
N GLU A 514 2.30 -1.96 7.38
CA GLU A 514 2.75 -0.58 7.11
C GLU A 514 2.04 0.47 7.95
N HIS A 515 0.77 0.24 8.26
CA HIS A 515 0.03 1.03 9.24
C HIS A 515 -0.99 0.18 10.00
N ALA A 516 -1.27 0.62 11.22
CA ALA A 516 -2.28 0.03 12.09
C ALA A 516 -3.17 1.11 12.66
N ILE A 517 -4.47 0.84 12.74
CA ILE A 517 -5.49 1.81 13.14
C ILE A 517 -6.35 1.20 14.24
N VAL A 518 -6.63 1.96 15.30
CA VAL A 518 -7.64 1.64 16.32
C VAL A 518 -8.65 2.78 16.36
N VAL A 519 -9.93 2.45 16.27
CA VAL A 519 -11.02 3.43 16.28
C VAL A 519 -11.96 3.16 17.45
N ARG A 520 -12.45 4.23 18.05
CA ARG A 520 -13.49 4.21 19.10
C ARG A 520 -14.69 5.00 18.60
N PRO A 521 -15.59 4.36 17.82
CA PRO A 521 -16.71 5.04 17.17
C PRO A 521 -17.57 5.91 18.09
N ASN A 522 -17.83 5.43 19.31
CA ASN A 522 -18.66 6.15 20.29
C ASN A 522 -18.06 7.48 20.73
N GLN A 523 -16.73 7.61 20.72
CA GLN A 523 -15.97 8.78 21.15
C GLN A 523 -15.52 9.64 19.97
N LEU A 524 -15.69 9.18 18.73
CA LEU A 524 -15.11 9.78 17.53
C LEU A 524 -13.60 10.00 17.67
N GLU A 525 -12.89 8.93 18.02
CA GLU A 525 -11.43 8.95 18.15
C GLU A 525 -10.78 7.85 17.33
N LEU A 526 -9.59 8.14 16.82
CA LEU A 526 -8.75 7.17 16.15
C LEU A 526 -7.31 7.23 16.68
N GLU A 527 -6.61 6.11 16.63
CA GLU A 527 -5.17 6.04 16.82
C GLU A 527 -4.53 5.37 15.62
N VAL A 528 -3.41 5.93 15.17
CA VAL A 528 -2.64 5.45 14.02
C VAL A 528 -1.23 5.14 14.48
N ALA A 529 -0.72 3.97 14.11
CA ALA A 529 0.70 3.66 14.16
C ALA A 529 1.19 3.40 12.73
N LEU A 530 2.40 3.87 12.42
CA LEU A 530 3.07 3.63 11.14
C LEU A 530 4.30 2.74 11.37
N ALA A 531 4.66 1.94 10.38
CA ALA A 531 5.91 1.22 10.37
C ALA A 531 7.12 2.18 10.38
N SER A 532 8.29 1.66 10.71
CA SER A 532 9.51 2.47 10.69
C SER A 532 9.98 2.75 9.27
N MET A 533 10.61 3.90 9.07
CA MET A 533 11.33 4.23 7.85
C MET A 533 12.72 3.61 7.80
N ALA A 534 13.26 3.12 8.93
CA ALA A 534 14.55 2.46 8.93
C ALA A 534 14.49 1.09 8.22
N ALA A 535 15.65 0.64 7.71
CA ALA A 535 15.86 -0.65 7.04
C ALA A 535 15.75 -1.86 8.00
N GLU A 536 14.63 -1.97 8.73
CA GLU A 536 14.41 -2.98 9.76
C GLU A 536 12.99 -3.60 9.67
N PRO A 537 12.85 -4.91 9.97
CA PRO A 537 11.59 -5.62 9.91
C PRO A 537 10.77 -5.33 11.17
N TRP A 538 10.10 -4.18 11.20
CA TRP A 538 9.13 -3.89 12.26
C TRP A 538 7.79 -3.46 11.71
N ASP A 539 6.77 -4.04 12.31
CA ASP A 539 5.37 -3.81 12.02
C ASP A 539 4.82 -2.60 12.79
N ALA A 540 3.94 -1.85 12.14
CA ALA A 540 3.26 -0.69 12.71
C ALA A 540 2.63 -0.91 14.12
N PRO A 541 1.97 -2.05 14.45
CA PRO A 541 1.35 -2.25 15.78
C PRO A 541 2.34 -2.24 16.95
N TYR A 542 3.63 -2.44 16.69
CA TYR A 542 4.70 -2.38 17.70
C TYR A 542 5.32 -0.98 17.83
N ARG A 543 4.87 -0.02 17.03
CA ARG A 543 5.35 1.36 17.04
C ARG A 543 4.52 2.25 17.95
N ALA A 544 4.96 3.50 18.06
CA ALA A 544 4.21 4.53 18.76
C ALA A 544 2.85 4.74 18.08
N TRP A 545 1.82 4.90 18.90
CA TRP A 545 0.46 5.15 18.45
C TRP A 545 0.14 6.62 18.67
N THR A 546 -0.26 7.29 17.59
CA THR A 546 -0.64 8.70 17.57
C THR A 546 -2.15 8.80 17.63
N ARG A 547 -2.69 9.48 18.64
CA ARG A 547 -4.14 9.62 18.86
C ARG A 547 -4.65 10.92 18.28
N PHE A 548 -5.84 10.85 17.69
CA PHE A 548 -6.59 12.00 17.20
C PHE A 548 -8.05 11.95 17.68
N ALA A 549 -8.58 13.08 18.13
CA ALA A 549 -10.02 13.32 18.10
C ALA A 549 -10.46 13.64 16.67
N PHE A 550 -11.64 13.18 16.25
CA PHE A 550 -12.09 13.33 14.87
C PHE A 550 -12.16 14.80 14.42
N ASP A 551 -12.78 15.67 15.21
CA ASP A 551 -12.96 17.08 14.85
C ASP A 551 -11.64 17.85 14.80
N GLU A 552 -10.61 17.42 15.54
CA GLU A 552 -9.31 18.09 15.56
C GLU A 552 -8.65 18.07 14.16
N LEU A 553 -8.88 17.01 13.38
CA LEU A 553 -8.35 16.84 12.03
C LEU A 553 -8.93 17.86 11.02
N PHE A 554 -10.00 18.56 11.40
CA PHE A 554 -10.67 19.58 10.59
C PHE A 554 -10.37 21.01 11.06
N GLU A 555 -9.57 21.19 12.13
CA GLU A 555 -9.20 22.51 12.64
C GLU A 555 -8.30 23.29 11.67
N ARG A 556 -8.44 24.63 11.65
CA ARG A 556 -7.88 25.51 10.60
C ARG A 556 -6.69 26.35 11.02
#